data_AF-A0A7G8UFP5-F1
#
_entry.id   AF-A0A7G8UFP5-F1
#
_cell.length_a   1.000
_cell.length_b   1.000
_cell.length_c   1.000
_cell.angle_alpha   90.00
_cell.angle_beta   90.00
_cell.angle_gamma   90.00
#
_symmetry.space_group_name_H-M   'P 1'
#
loop_
_entity.id
_entity.type
_entity.pdbx_description
1 polymer ?
#
loop_
_entity_poly.entity_id
_entity_poly.type
_entity_poly.pdbx_seq_one_letter_code
_entity_poly.pdbx_strand_id
1 'polypeptide(L)'
;MLLKDTDQLDDLKGFLISWYGRYDSSFGVPVDEIPTYLPNALYELYAFAGRWKDGSDDHLENSPEIFQQQDCLYSVERLKKDQEKVTFLEENQANWTCQVEAGNNDSPVYCDEHLLWDDNAEGYTIVNDSLYHFLKSFCLQEVVFGCKHLYLIEGKVDHIQMLFDKSIEAVWLNGYYISPKEEGPTHTFYRCGDVLIMERYGDFWLGSNSDLPAALNDDVLSSIKLRKIKPD
;
A
#
# COMPACT_ATOMS: atom_id res chain seq x y z
N MET A 1 -6.29 -1.75 -15.12
CA MET A 1 -6.43 -0.28 -15.04
C MET A 1 -5.11 0.30 -14.56
N LEU A 2 -4.44 1.11 -15.39
CA LEU A 2 -3.17 1.76 -15.05
C LEU A 2 -3.45 3.09 -14.32
N LEU A 3 -2.93 3.24 -13.10
CA LEU A 3 -2.92 4.48 -12.35
C LEU A 3 -1.93 5.47 -12.98
N LYS A 4 -2.29 6.74 -12.96
CA LYS A 4 -1.52 7.87 -13.48
C LYS A 4 -0.73 8.52 -12.35
N ASP A 5 0.54 8.78 -12.59
CA ASP A 5 1.37 9.53 -11.66
C ASP A 5 1.02 11.03 -11.74
N THR A 6 0.14 11.46 -10.85
CA THR A 6 -0.49 12.79 -10.80
C THR A 6 -0.85 13.10 -9.36
N ASP A 7 -1.08 14.39 -9.08
CA ASP A 7 -1.48 14.91 -7.76
C ASP A 7 -2.98 14.70 -7.47
N GLN A 8 -3.49 13.51 -7.80
CA GLN A 8 -4.88 13.08 -7.61
C GLN A 8 -4.93 11.61 -7.20
N LEU A 9 -5.92 11.23 -6.38
CA LEU A 9 -6.15 9.83 -6.00
C LEU A 9 -7.35 9.18 -6.70
N ASP A 10 -7.99 9.84 -7.66
CA ASP A 10 -9.26 9.37 -8.26
C ASP A 10 -9.16 7.97 -8.91
N ASP A 11 -8.02 7.67 -9.53
CA ASP A 11 -7.73 6.36 -10.11
C ASP A 11 -7.50 5.29 -9.05
N LEU A 12 -6.79 5.62 -7.98
CA LEU A 12 -6.64 4.75 -6.80
C LEU A 12 -8.00 4.48 -6.14
N LYS A 13 -8.83 5.50 -5.94
CA LYS A 13 -10.19 5.33 -5.42
C LYS A 13 -11.01 4.41 -6.32
N GLY A 14 -11.00 4.65 -7.63
CA GLY A 14 -11.67 3.79 -8.60
C GLY A 14 -11.17 2.34 -8.54
N PHE A 15 -9.87 2.15 -8.32
CA PHE A 15 -9.26 0.83 -8.17
C PHE A 15 -9.77 0.14 -6.90
N LEU A 16 -9.73 0.82 -5.75
CA LEU A 16 -10.15 0.29 -4.46
C LEU A 16 -11.64 -0.10 -4.47
N ILE A 17 -12.50 0.74 -5.06
CA ILE A 17 -13.92 0.43 -5.27
C ILE A 17 -14.05 -0.80 -6.18
N SER A 18 -13.30 -0.88 -7.28
CA SER A 18 -13.34 -2.05 -8.16
C SER A 18 -12.85 -3.33 -7.47
N TRP A 19 -11.92 -3.23 -6.52
CA TRP A 19 -11.28 -4.37 -5.87
C TRP A 19 -12.11 -4.92 -4.71
N TYR A 20 -12.54 -4.05 -3.80
CA TYR A 20 -13.35 -4.42 -2.64
C TYR A 20 -14.86 -4.45 -2.94
N GLY A 21 -15.28 -3.90 -4.08
CA GLY A 21 -16.67 -3.90 -4.53
C GLY A 21 -17.46 -2.70 -3.99
N ARG A 22 -18.47 -2.95 -3.14
CA ARG A 22 -19.42 -1.91 -2.75
C ARG A 22 -18.74 -0.85 -1.88
N TYR A 23 -18.77 0.39 -2.34
CA TYR A 23 -18.40 1.57 -1.57
C TYR A 23 -19.60 2.15 -0.81
N ASP A 24 -19.36 2.58 0.42
CA ASP A 24 -20.28 3.41 1.21
C ASP A 24 -19.54 4.67 1.69
N SER A 25 -20.19 5.82 1.64
CA SER A 25 -19.63 7.07 2.16
C SER A 25 -19.26 7.00 3.65
N SER A 26 -19.85 6.08 4.42
CA SER A 26 -19.47 5.85 5.83
C SER A 26 -18.06 5.28 6.00
N PHE A 27 -17.41 4.84 4.92
CA PHE A 27 -16.02 4.40 4.94
C PHE A 27 -15.03 5.57 5.04
N GLY A 28 -15.48 6.79 4.78
CA GLY A 28 -14.72 8.01 4.98
C GLY A 28 -14.84 8.58 6.39
N VAL A 29 -13.86 9.37 6.79
CA VAL A 29 -13.98 10.26 7.95
C VAL A 29 -14.78 11.51 7.52
N PRO A 30 -15.79 11.96 8.28
CA PRO A 30 -16.48 13.22 8.03
C PRO A 30 -15.50 14.39 7.89
N VAL A 31 -15.71 15.24 6.88
CA VAL A 31 -14.79 16.32 6.50
C VAL A 31 -14.49 17.33 7.61
N ASP A 32 -15.42 17.50 8.55
CA ASP A 32 -15.32 18.36 9.72
C ASP A 32 -14.54 17.72 10.89
N GLU A 33 -14.29 16.42 10.85
CA GLU A 33 -13.46 15.67 11.79
C GLU A 33 -12.00 15.55 11.32
N ILE A 34 -11.71 15.81 10.04
CA ILE A 34 -10.36 15.73 9.48
C ILE A 34 -9.59 17.02 9.80
N PRO A 35 -8.38 16.93 10.39
CA PRO A 35 -7.60 18.11 10.71
C PRO A 35 -7.24 18.95 9.48
N THR A 36 -7.54 20.24 9.51
CA THR A 36 -7.34 21.17 8.39
C THR A 36 -5.88 21.47 8.07
N TYR A 37 -4.95 21.02 8.91
CA TYR A 37 -3.52 21.15 8.67
C TYR A 37 -2.96 20.00 7.83
N LEU A 38 -3.74 18.97 7.49
CA LEU A 38 -3.26 17.90 6.64
C LEU A 38 -3.09 18.38 5.20
N PRO A 39 -2.04 17.93 4.49
CA PRO A 39 -1.96 18.07 3.04
C PRO A 39 -3.19 17.48 2.36
N ASN A 40 -3.58 18.06 1.22
CA ASN A 40 -4.76 17.64 0.45
C ASN A 40 -4.81 16.12 0.19
N ALA A 41 -3.67 15.49 -0.13
CA ALA A 41 -3.65 14.06 -0.45
C ALA A 41 -4.08 13.18 0.74
N LEU A 42 -3.61 13.48 1.95
CA LEU A 42 -4.05 12.78 3.16
C LEU A 42 -5.48 13.13 3.53
N TYR A 43 -5.85 14.41 3.43
CA TYR A 43 -7.21 14.85 3.65
C TYR A 43 -8.21 14.08 2.77
N GLU A 44 -7.89 13.98 1.46
CA GLU A 44 -8.67 13.26 0.46
C GLU A 44 -8.74 11.76 0.76
N LEU A 45 -7.63 11.13 1.14
CA LEU A 45 -7.59 9.71 1.50
C LEU A 45 -8.43 9.42 2.74
N TYR A 46 -8.32 10.23 3.81
CA TYR A 46 -9.12 10.08 5.02
C TYR A 46 -10.61 10.28 4.76
N ALA A 47 -10.96 11.32 3.99
CA ALA A 47 -12.34 11.58 3.61
C ALA A 47 -12.94 10.45 2.76
N PHE A 48 -12.11 9.72 2.02
CA PHE A 48 -12.55 8.63 1.17
C PHE A 48 -12.65 7.29 1.90
N ALA A 49 -11.60 6.91 2.64
CA ALA A 49 -11.40 5.55 3.14
C ALA A 49 -10.90 5.48 4.58
N GLY A 50 -10.84 6.60 5.33
CA GLY A 50 -10.23 6.64 6.67
C GLY A 50 -10.89 5.77 7.75
N ARG A 51 -12.05 5.16 7.45
CA ARG A 51 -12.79 4.21 8.30
C ARG A 51 -13.14 2.92 7.54
N TRP A 52 -12.52 2.67 6.39
CA TRP A 52 -12.86 1.51 5.57
C TRP A 52 -12.38 0.22 6.24
N LYS A 53 -13.35 -0.63 6.58
CA LYS A 53 -13.17 -1.93 7.21
C LYS A 53 -12.87 -3.05 6.22
N ASP A 54 -11.94 -3.94 6.56
CA ASP A 54 -11.71 -5.19 5.82
C ASP A 54 -12.50 -6.36 6.44
N GLY A 55 -13.01 -6.18 7.66
CA GLY A 55 -13.84 -7.14 8.37
C GLY A 55 -13.07 -8.13 9.23
N SER A 56 -11.76 -7.95 9.47
CA SER A 56 -11.04 -8.73 10.48
C SER A 56 -11.04 -8.08 11.87
N ASP A 57 -10.75 -8.89 12.90
CA ASP A 57 -10.95 -8.50 14.30
C ASP A 57 -9.73 -7.81 14.96
N ASP A 58 -8.53 -7.93 14.37
CA ASP A 58 -7.26 -7.47 14.96
C ASP A 58 -6.76 -6.17 14.30
N HIS A 59 -7.38 -5.03 14.62
CA HIS A 59 -7.01 -3.72 14.07
C HIS A 59 -6.93 -2.62 15.12
N LEU A 60 -6.19 -1.56 14.81
CA LEU A 60 -6.23 -0.34 15.61
C LEU A 60 -7.60 0.33 15.45
N GLU A 61 -8.18 0.70 16.59
CA GLU A 61 -9.50 1.33 16.63
C GLU A 61 -9.54 2.62 15.80
N ASN A 62 -10.61 2.79 15.01
CA ASN A 62 -10.88 3.96 14.16
C ASN A 62 -9.85 4.21 13.04
N SER A 63 -8.86 3.35 12.86
CA SER A 63 -7.97 3.37 11.70
C SER A 63 -8.60 2.62 10.51
N PRO A 64 -8.22 2.93 9.25
CA PRO A 64 -8.70 2.20 8.09
C PRO A 64 -8.08 0.80 8.02
N GLU A 65 -8.88 -0.23 8.30
CA GLU A 65 -8.44 -1.63 8.41
C GLU A 65 -7.81 -2.16 7.11
N ILE A 66 -8.29 -1.68 5.96
CA ILE A 66 -7.71 -2.03 4.65
C ILE A 66 -6.28 -1.52 4.46
N PHE A 67 -5.78 -0.64 5.34
CA PHE A 67 -4.44 -0.03 5.30
C PHE A 67 -3.66 -0.26 6.60
N GLN A 68 -3.74 -1.49 7.14
CA GLN A 68 -3.14 -1.91 8.41
C GLN A 68 -2.57 -3.34 8.38
N GLN A 69 -2.17 -3.85 7.21
CA GLN A 69 -1.82 -5.26 7.02
C GLN A 69 -0.34 -5.51 7.27
N GLN A 70 0.51 -4.67 6.69
CA GLN A 70 1.95 -4.68 6.92
C GLN A 70 2.40 -3.38 7.56
N ASP A 71 1.92 -2.25 7.03
CA ASP A 71 2.13 -0.93 7.61
C ASP A 71 0.77 -0.30 7.94
N CYS A 72 0.76 0.64 8.87
CA CYS A 72 -0.46 1.21 9.43
C CYS A 72 -0.60 2.70 9.09
N LEU A 73 -1.64 3.03 8.33
CA LEU A 73 -2.14 4.41 8.27
C LEU A 73 -2.84 4.78 9.59
N TYR A 74 -2.38 5.83 10.26
CA TYR A 74 -3.00 6.30 11.48
C TYR A 74 -4.44 6.75 11.26
N SER A 75 -5.33 6.48 12.22
CA SER A 75 -6.59 7.21 12.31
C SER A 75 -6.35 8.70 12.52
N VAL A 76 -7.35 9.53 12.22
CA VAL A 76 -7.24 10.99 12.42
C VAL A 76 -6.97 11.36 13.87
N GLU A 77 -7.45 10.55 14.83
CA GLU A 77 -7.24 10.74 16.27
C GLU A 77 -5.82 10.34 16.72
N ARG A 78 -5.14 9.47 15.96
CA ARG A 78 -3.77 9.01 16.25
C ARG A 78 -2.69 9.87 15.60
N LEU A 79 -3.06 10.79 14.70
CA LEU A 79 -2.12 11.71 14.08
C LEU A 79 -1.32 12.47 15.14
N LYS A 80 0.00 12.43 15.04
CA LYS A 80 0.91 13.15 15.93
C LYS A 80 1.48 14.34 15.17
N LYS A 81 1.02 15.54 15.53
CA LYS A 81 1.62 16.78 15.03
C LYS A 81 2.74 17.22 15.97
N ASP A 82 3.95 17.34 15.44
CA ASP A 82 5.07 17.99 16.12
C ASP A 82 5.57 19.16 15.27
N GLN A 83 5.48 20.37 15.83
CA GLN A 83 5.80 21.62 15.14
C GLN A 83 5.12 21.73 13.75
N GLU A 84 5.92 21.67 12.69
CA GLU A 84 5.51 21.80 11.30
C GLU A 84 5.32 20.44 10.61
N LYS A 85 5.46 19.32 11.31
CA LYS A 85 5.30 17.97 10.76
C LYS A 85 4.18 17.18 11.41
N VAL A 86 3.66 16.21 10.66
CA VAL A 86 2.61 15.28 11.10
C VAL A 86 3.09 13.86 10.79
N THR A 87 3.22 13.04 11.82
CA THR A 87 3.36 11.58 11.65
C THR A 87 1.99 11.01 11.30
N PHE A 88 1.91 10.30 10.18
CA PHE A 88 0.65 9.77 9.65
C PHE A 88 0.67 8.25 9.39
N LEU A 89 1.84 7.63 9.38
CA LEU A 89 2.00 6.22 9.08
C LEU A 89 3.13 5.62 9.93
N GLU A 90 2.95 4.37 10.37
CA GLU A 90 3.95 3.58 11.08
C GLU A 90 4.04 2.17 10.52
N GLU A 91 5.20 1.55 10.59
CA GLU A 91 5.33 0.11 10.38
C GLU A 91 4.65 -0.67 11.52
N ASN A 92 4.16 -1.89 11.26
CA ASN A 92 3.36 -2.64 12.23
C ASN A 92 4.08 -3.00 13.56
N GLN A 93 5.41 -2.98 13.62
CA GLN A 93 6.19 -3.15 14.86
C GLN A 93 6.71 -1.81 15.42
N ALA A 94 6.27 -0.69 14.83
CA ALA A 94 6.69 0.67 15.17
C ALA A 94 8.21 0.89 15.04
N ASN A 95 8.87 0.14 14.15
CA ASN A 95 10.30 0.28 13.89
C ASN A 95 10.63 1.57 13.13
N TRP A 96 9.70 2.03 12.29
CA TRP A 96 9.83 3.28 11.54
C TRP A 96 8.46 3.94 11.33
N THR A 97 8.49 5.22 10.98
CA THR A 97 7.33 6.08 10.76
C THR A 97 7.52 6.98 9.54
N CYS A 98 6.41 7.50 9.01
CA CYS A 98 6.45 8.54 7.97
C CYS A 98 5.81 9.84 8.42
N GLN A 99 6.38 10.94 7.94
CA GLN A 99 5.93 12.31 8.22
C GLN A 99 5.70 13.11 6.94
N VAL A 100 4.85 14.12 7.07
CA VAL A 100 4.63 15.20 6.08
C VAL A 100 4.61 16.55 6.78
N GLU A 101 4.82 17.62 6.04
CA GLU A 101 4.68 18.99 6.49
C GLU A 101 3.19 19.38 6.64
N ALA A 102 2.85 19.93 7.80
CA ALA A 102 1.52 20.44 8.10
C ALA A 102 1.21 21.68 7.26
N GLY A 103 0.10 21.65 6.52
CA GLY A 103 -0.39 22.77 5.71
C GLY A 103 0.32 22.94 4.36
N ASN A 104 1.24 22.03 4.00
CA ASN A 104 1.89 22.03 2.71
C ASN A 104 1.31 20.91 1.82
N ASN A 105 0.56 21.31 0.78
CA ASN A 105 -0.04 20.36 -0.18
C ASN A 105 0.98 19.65 -1.06
N ASP A 106 2.16 20.25 -1.22
CA ASP A 106 3.28 19.73 -2.01
C ASP A 106 4.37 19.17 -1.09
N SER A 107 4.01 18.78 0.14
CA SER A 107 4.96 18.21 1.09
C SER A 107 5.62 16.96 0.50
N PRO A 108 6.96 16.83 0.57
CA PRO A 108 7.59 15.54 0.40
C PRO A 108 7.20 14.60 1.55
N VAL A 109 7.51 13.33 1.40
CA VAL A 109 7.36 12.32 2.46
C VAL A 109 8.71 12.08 3.11
N TYR A 110 8.72 12.15 4.44
CA TYR A 110 9.88 11.88 5.26
C TYR A 110 9.75 10.52 5.94
N CYS A 111 10.82 9.73 6.04
CA CYS A 111 10.83 8.45 6.74
C CYS A 111 12.13 8.26 7.53
N ASP A 112 12.06 7.56 8.65
CA ASP A 112 13.19 7.21 9.53
C ASP A 112 13.60 5.73 9.41
N GLU A 113 13.13 4.99 8.39
CA GLU A 113 13.44 3.56 8.20
C GLU A 113 14.95 3.27 8.09
N HIS A 114 15.70 4.19 7.49
CA HIS A 114 17.16 4.07 7.36
C HIS A 114 17.89 3.94 8.72
N LEU A 115 17.28 4.39 9.82
CA LEU A 115 17.83 4.23 11.17
C LEU A 115 17.92 2.76 11.61
N LEU A 116 17.20 1.85 10.95
CA LEU A 116 17.27 0.41 11.22
C LEU A 116 18.53 -0.25 10.70
N TRP A 117 19.21 0.39 9.75
CA TRP A 117 20.34 -0.20 9.02
C TRP A 117 21.65 0.59 9.20
N ASP A 118 21.58 1.84 9.66
CA ASP A 118 22.73 2.69 9.93
C ASP A 118 22.70 3.26 11.36
N ASP A 119 23.54 2.70 12.24
CA ASP A 119 23.70 3.13 13.63
C ASP A 119 24.18 4.60 13.78
N ASN A 120 24.67 5.24 12.71
CA ASN A 120 25.15 6.62 12.72
C ASN A 120 24.15 7.61 12.12
N ALA A 121 23.05 7.13 11.56
CA ALA A 121 22.03 7.98 10.98
C ALA A 121 21.18 8.64 12.07
N GLU A 122 20.61 9.79 11.76
CA GLU A 122 19.75 10.53 12.67
C GLU A 122 18.55 11.15 11.93
N GLY A 123 17.39 11.15 12.58
CA GLY A 123 16.21 11.86 12.11
C GLY A 123 15.49 11.19 10.94
N TYR A 124 14.81 12.00 10.12
CA TYR A 124 14.05 11.55 8.97
C TYR A 124 14.69 12.04 7.66
N THR A 125 14.68 11.20 6.63
CA THR A 125 15.13 11.54 5.27
C THR A 125 13.94 11.63 4.32
N ILE A 126 14.11 12.33 3.19
CA ILE A 126 13.08 12.41 2.15
C ILE A 126 13.11 11.10 1.35
N VAL A 127 11.96 10.43 1.25
CA VAL A 127 11.81 9.17 0.50
C VAL A 127 10.94 9.34 -0.75
N ASN A 128 10.14 10.40 -0.79
CA ASN A 128 9.33 10.72 -1.95
C ASN A 128 9.11 12.24 -2.05
N ASP A 129 9.16 12.77 -3.27
CA ASP A 129 8.85 14.19 -3.54
C ASP A 129 7.35 14.47 -3.62
N SER A 130 6.53 13.42 -3.81
CA SER A 130 5.08 13.51 -3.94
C SER A 130 4.38 12.58 -2.96
N LEU A 131 3.59 13.18 -2.06
CA LEU A 131 2.70 12.45 -1.17
C LEU A 131 1.66 11.61 -1.94
N TYR A 132 1.16 12.09 -3.09
CA TYR A 132 0.22 11.32 -3.91
C TYR A 132 0.87 10.04 -4.47
N HIS A 133 2.11 10.14 -4.95
CA HIS A 133 2.85 8.97 -5.44
C HIS A 133 3.08 7.97 -4.30
N PHE A 134 3.54 8.45 -3.15
CA PHE A 134 3.75 7.61 -1.96
C PHE A 134 2.47 6.89 -1.54
N LEU A 135 1.34 7.60 -1.43
CA LEU A 135 0.06 7.01 -1.02
C LEU A 135 -0.46 5.96 -2.02
N LYS A 136 -0.22 6.13 -3.32
CA LYS A 136 -0.57 5.11 -4.32
C LYS A 136 0.22 3.81 -4.10
N SER A 137 1.53 3.92 -3.90
CA SER A 137 2.39 2.76 -3.61
C SER A 137 1.98 2.08 -2.31
N PHE A 138 1.80 2.86 -1.24
CA PHE A 138 1.37 2.38 0.08
C PHE A 138 0.02 1.66 0.01
N CYS A 139 -1.02 2.32 -0.51
CA CYS A 139 -2.36 1.74 -0.53
C CYS A 139 -2.39 0.44 -1.35
N LEU A 140 -1.67 0.37 -2.49
CA LEU A 140 -1.60 -0.87 -3.28
C LEU A 140 -0.83 -1.99 -2.55
N GLN A 141 0.24 -1.67 -1.83
CA GLN A 141 0.96 -2.63 -0.99
C GLN A 141 0.02 -3.25 0.05
N GLU A 142 -0.70 -2.41 0.79
CA GLU A 142 -1.61 -2.88 1.85
C GLU A 142 -2.77 -3.69 1.28
N VAL A 143 -3.28 -3.35 0.09
CA VAL A 143 -4.29 -4.16 -0.59
C VAL A 143 -3.77 -5.57 -0.92
N VAL A 144 -2.53 -5.68 -1.38
CA VAL A 144 -1.92 -6.99 -1.67
C VAL A 144 -1.75 -7.79 -0.38
N PHE A 145 -1.18 -7.19 0.67
CA PHE A 145 -1.00 -7.88 1.95
C PHE A 145 -2.32 -8.21 2.64
N GLY A 146 -3.36 -7.41 2.42
CA GLY A 146 -4.71 -7.62 2.94
C GLY A 146 -5.52 -8.68 2.21
N CYS A 147 -5.00 -9.26 1.13
CA CYS A 147 -5.70 -10.34 0.45
C CYS A 147 -5.83 -11.58 1.34
N LYS A 148 -6.99 -12.25 1.25
CA LYS A 148 -7.27 -13.50 1.97
C LYS A 148 -6.21 -14.58 1.67
N HIS A 149 -5.86 -14.71 0.40
CA HIS A 149 -4.82 -15.62 -0.05
C HIS A 149 -3.61 -14.82 -0.51
N LEU A 150 -2.47 -15.06 0.14
CA LEU A 150 -1.21 -14.38 -0.12
C LEU A 150 -0.10 -15.40 -0.37
N TYR A 151 0.63 -15.22 -1.46
CA TYR A 151 1.72 -16.08 -1.88
C TYR A 151 2.96 -15.30 -2.24
N LEU A 152 4.12 -15.89 -1.99
CA LEU A 152 5.42 -15.44 -2.47
C LEU A 152 5.86 -16.34 -3.62
N ILE A 153 6.36 -15.75 -4.71
CA ILE A 153 6.86 -16.46 -5.88
C ILE A 153 8.24 -15.93 -6.29
N GLU A 154 9.17 -16.86 -6.52
CA GLU A 154 10.46 -16.55 -7.12
C GLU A 154 10.31 -16.51 -8.66
N GLY A 155 10.90 -15.52 -9.32
CA GLY A 155 10.97 -15.50 -10.79
C GLY A 155 10.91 -14.11 -11.41
N LYS A 156 10.38 -14.06 -12.64
CA LYS A 156 10.11 -12.84 -13.40
C LYS A 156 8.64 -12.82 -13.79
N VAL A 157 8.09 -11.64 -14.10
CA VAL A 157 6.70 -11.48 -14.56
C VAL A 157 6.34 -12.44 -15.70
N ASP A 158 7.25 -12.70 -16.64
CA ASP A 158 6.99 -13.63 -17.76
C ASP A 158 6.75 -15.07 -17.28
N HIS A 159 7.41 -15.50 -16.20
CA HIS A 159 7.15 -16.80 -15.58
C HIS A 159 5.81 -16.81 -14.84
N ILE A 160 5.45 -15.68 -14.21
CA ILE A 160 4.17 -15.52 -13.52
C ILE A 160 3.01 -15.55 -14.53
N GLN A 161 3.18 -14.99 -15.73
CA GLN A 161 2.18 -15.05 -16.80
C GLN A 161 1.81 -16.50 -17.17
N MET A 162 2.72 -17.46 -17.03
CA MET A 162 2.43 -18.88 -17.30
C MET A 162 1.43 -19.49 -16.32
N LEU A 163 1.21 -18.85 -15.17
CA LEU A 163 0.25 -19.30 -14.15
C LEU A 163 -1.20 -18.95 -14.48
N PHE A 164 -1.40 -18.07 -15.45
CA PHE A 164 -2.71 -17.49 -15.74
C PHE A 164 -3.08 -17.63 -17.21
N ASP A 165 -4.35 -17.89 -17.46
CA ASP A 165 -4.96 -17.91 -18.79
C ASP A 165 -5.33 -16.51 -19.29
N LYS A 166 -5.34 -15.52 -18.40
CA LYS A 166 -5.58 -14.09 -18.67
C LYS A 166 -4.26 -13.32 -18.77
N SER A 167 -4.28 -12.22 -19.51
CA SER A 167 -3.12 -11.33 -19.60
C SER A 167 -2.90 -10.56 -18.30
N ILE A 168 -1.63 -10.45 -17.91
CA ILE A 168 -1.19 -9.56 -16.85
C ILE A 168 -1.24 -8.12 -17.35
N GLU A 169 -1.93 -7.25 -16.63
CA GLU A 169 -2.05 -5.83 -16.92
C GLU A 169 -1.30 -4.99 -15.88
N ALA A 170 -0.58 -3.97 -16.32
CA ALA A 170 0.03 -3.01 -15.41
C ALA A 170 -1.03 -2.20 -14.63
N VAL A 171 -0.79 -2.04 -13.33
CA VAL A 171 -1.62 -1.23 -12.42
C VAL A 171 -0.88 0.02 -11.98
N TRP A 172 0.34 -0.13 -11.49
CA TRP A 172 1.17 0.98 -11.03
C TRP A 172 2.64 0.61 -11.23
N LEU A 173 3.40 1.46 -11.91
CA LEU A 173 4.79 1.20 -12.25
C LEU A 173 5.68 2.26 -11.62
N ASN A 174 6.92 1.88 -11.30
CA ASN A 174 7.92 2.77 -10.70
C ASN A 174 7.50 3.36 -9.34
N GLY A 175 6.87 2.54 -8.49
CA GLY A 175 6.44 2.95 -7.17
C GLY A 175 7.62 3.17 -6.21
N TYR A 176 7.70 4.38 -5.66
CA TYR A 176 8.57 4.71 -4.52
C TYR A 176 7.77 4.63 -3.23
N TYR A 177 8.42 4.15 -2.17
CA TYR A 177 7.81 3.99 -0.85
C TYR A 177 8.71 4.55 0.25
N ILE A 178 9.40 3.71 1.03
CA ILE A 178 10.19 4.13 2.21
C ILE A 178 11.71 4.18 1.97
N SER A 179 12.20 3.68 0.83
CA SER A 179 13.61 3.83 0.46
C SER A 179 13.84 5.17 -0.24
N PRO A 180 15.02 5.80 -0.09
CA PRO A 180 15.36 7.01 -0.82
C PRO A 180 15.15 6.85 -2.33
N LYS A 181 14.57 7.87 -2.96
CA LYS A 181 14.20 7.84 -4.39
C LYS A 181 15.41 7.58 -5.30
N GLU A 182 16.59 7.99 -4.87
CA GLU A 182 17.87 7.81 -5.57
C GLU A 182 18.26 6.34 -5.73
N GLU A 183 17.75 5.45 -4.88
CA GLU A 183 17.96 4.00 -4.97
C GLU A 183 17.09 3.34 -6.05
N GLY A 184 16.13 4.09 -6.61
CA GLY A 184 15.21 3.63 -7.63
C GLY A 184 13.88 3.14 -7.07
N PRO A 185 12.92 2.82 -7.96
CA PRO A 185 11.60 2.37 -7.55
C PRO A 185 11.69 1.00 -6.88
N THR A 186 10.94 0.83 -5.80
CA THR A 186 10.93 -0.40 -5.02
C THR A 186 9.71 -1.26 -5.29
N HIS A 187 8.65 -0.69 -5.87
CA HIS A 187 7.38 -1.36 -6.08
C HIS A 187 6.90 -1.29 -7.53
N THR A 188 6.39 -2.42 -8.02
CA THR A 188 5.62 -2.48 -9.27
C THR A 188 4.40 -3.36 -9.09
N PHE A 189 3.24 -2.92 -9.58
CA PHE A 189 1.97 -3.60 -9.41
C PHE A 189 1.33 -3.96 -10.74
N TYR A 190 0.84 -5.18 -10.80
CA TYR A 190 0.09 -5.72 -11.91
C TYR A 190 -1.19 -6.40 -11.43
N ARG A 191 -2.11 -6.65 -12.36
CA ARG A 191 -3.35 -7.38 -12.12
C ARG A 191 -3.55 -8.44 -13.19
N CYS A 192 -4.00 -9.62 -12.76
CA CYS A 192 -4.44 -10.69 -13.65
C CYS A 192 -5.78 -11.22 -13.16
N GLY A 193 -6.88 -10.79 -13.79
CA GLY A 193 -8.22 -11.12 -13.31
C GLY A 193 -8.44 -10.66 -11.87
N ASP A 194 -8.58 -11.63 -10.96
CA ASP A 194 -8.85 -11.41 -9.52
C ASP A 194 -7.58 -11.56 -8.66
N VAL A 195 -6.41 -11.54 -9.29
CA VAL A 195 -5.10 -11.59 -8.61
C VAL A 195 -4.37 -10.26 -8.78
N LEU A 196 -3.87 -9.71 -7.67
CA LEU A 196 -2.89 -8.63 -7.67
C LEU A 196 -1.50 -9.19 -7.49
N ILE A 197 -0.58 -8.65 -8.27
CA ILE A 197 0.82 -9.04 -8.28
C ILE A 197 1.62 -7.79 -7.90
N MET A 198 2.40 -7.86 -6.83
CA MET A 198 3.33 -6.82 -6.42
C MET A 198 4.75 -7.36 -6.51
N GLU A 199 5.58 -6.70 -7.30
CA GLU A 199 7.03 -6.82 -7.23
C GLU A 199 7.55 -5.84 -6.18
N ARG A 200 8.24 -6.33 -5.16
CA ARG A 200 8.84 -5.53 -4.08
C ARG A 200 10.24 -6.05 -3.79
N TYR A 201 11.26 -5.20 -3.95
CA TYR A 201 12.68 -5.57 -3.75
C TYR A 201 13.13 -6.82 -4.53
N GLY A 202 12.54 -7.07 -5.70
CA GLY A 202 12.83 -8.22 -6.56
C GLY A 202 12.04 -9.49 -6.25
N ASP A 203 11.26 -9.51 -5.16
CA ASP A 203 10.35 -10.58 -4.82
C ASP A 203 8.93 -10.30 -5.33
N PHE A 204 8.22 -11.34 -5.76
CA PHE A 204 6.84 -11.20 -6.22
C PHE A 204 5.84 -11.75 -5.21
N TRP A 205 4.84 -10.93 -4.91
CA TRP A 205 3.73 -11.22 -4.01
C TRP A 205 2.43 -11.30 -4.79
N LEU A 206 1.69 -12.38 -4.61
CA LEU A 206 0.40 -12.63 -5.27
C LEU A 206 -0.70 -12.60 -4.21
N GLY A 207 -1.59 -11.61 -4.31
CA GLY A 207 -2.76 -11.45 -3.46
C GLY A 207 -4.05 -11.75 -4.21
N SER A 208 -4.93 -12.56 -3.62
CA SER A 208 -6.28 -12.81 -4.13
C SER A 208 -7.29 -12.94 -2.98
N ASN A 209 -8.50 -12.40 -3.18
CA ASN A 209 -9.65 -12.63 -2.28
C ASN A 209 -10.50 -13.83 -2.70
N SER A 210 -10.26 -14.37 -3.89
CA SER A 210 -10.86 -15.62 -4.37
C SER A 210 -9.87 -16.77 -4.25
N ASP A 211 -10.36 -18.00 -4.10
CA ASP A 211 -9.51 -19.18 -4.18
C ASP A 211 -8.77 -19.19 -5.53
N LEU A 212 -7.46 -19.39 -5.49
CA LEU A 212 -6.67 -19.54 -6.70
C LEU A 212 -7.02 -20.89 -7.38
N PRO A 213 -7.02 -20.96 -8.73
CA PRO A 213 -7.30 -22.21 -9.44
C PRO A 213 -6.41 -23.36 -8.97
N ALA A 214 -6.99 -24.56 -8.78
CA ALA A 214 -6.28 -25.74 -8.31
C ALA A 214 -5.06 -26.15 -9.16
N ALA A 215 -4.95 -25.67 -10.40
CA ALA A 215 -3.79 -25.85 -11.27
C ALA A 215 -2.49 -25.19 -10.73
N LEU A 216 -2.61 -24.30 -9.74
CA LEU A 216 -1.48 -23.75 -8.99
C LEU A 216 -1.03 -24.64 -7.81
N ASN A 217 -1.79 -25.71 -7.51
CA ASN A 217 -1.53 -26.64 -6.40
C ASN A 217 -1.05 -28.03 -6.87
N ASP A 218 -1.26 -28.41 -8.14
CA ASP A 218 -0.81 -29.69 -8.71
C ASP A 218 0.41 -29.54 -9.62
N ASP A 219 1.15 -30.64 -9.81
CA ASP A 219 2.47 -30.92 -10.43
C ASP A 219 2.92 -30.16 -11.73
N VAL A 220 2.20 -29.15 -12.21
CA VAL A 220 2.61 -28.28 -13.34
C VAL A 220 3.77 -27.34 -12.97
N LEU A 221 4.08 -27.19 -11.67
CA LEU A 221 5.04 -26.21 -11.13
C LEU A 221 6.42 -26.79 -10.76
N SER A 222 6.97 -27.76 -11.50
CA SER A 222 8.33 -28.27 -11.18
C SER A 222 9.43 -27.19 -11.28
N SER A 223 9.15 -26.01 -11.87
CA SER A 223 10.10 -24.89 -12.04
C SER A 223 9.75 -23.61 -11.27
N ILE A 224 8.55 -23.47 -10.71
CA ILE A 224 8.08 -22.25 -10.04
C ILE A 224 7.74 -22.58 -8.59
N LYS A 225 8.51 -22.03 -7.65
CA LYS A 225 8.26 -22.23 -6.22
C LYS A 225 7.23 -21.23 -5.72
N LEU A 226 6.02 -21.71 -5.43
CA LEU A 226 4.97 -20.94 -4.79
C LEU A 226 4.97 -21.23 -3.28
N ARG A 227 5.15 -20.19 -2.46
CA ARG A 227 5.07 -20.30 -0.99
C ARG A 227 3.82 -19.58 -0.50
N LYS A 228 2.86 -20.33 0.08
CA LYS A 228 1.68 -19.76 0.75
C LYS A 228 2.10 -19.09 2.07
N ILE A 229 1.65 -17.87 2.29
CA ILE A 229 2.02 -17.05 3.47
C ILE A 229 0.89 -17.03 4.51
N LYS A 230 -0.36 -16.87 4.10
CA LYS A 230 -1.54 -16.93 4.99
C LYS A 230 -2.23 -18.29 4.88
N PRO A 231 -2.38 -19.08 5.97
CA PRO A 231 -3.20 -20.31 5.97
C PRO A 231 -4.71 -19.98 5.91
N ASP A 232 -5.54 -20.95 5.53
CA ASP A 232 -7.00 -20.80 5.40
C ASP A 232 -7.73 -20.67 6.74
#